data_AF-A0A974UN92-F1
#
_entry.id   AF-A0A974UN92-F1
#
_cell.length_a   1.000
_cell.length_b   1.000
_cell.length_c   1.000
_cell.angle_alpha   90.00
_cell.angle_beta   90.00
_cell.angle_gamma   90.00
#
_symmetry.space_group_name_H-M   'P 1'
#
loop_
_entity.id
_entity.type
_entity.pdbx_description
1 polymer ?
#
loop_
_entity_poly.entity_id
_entity_poly.type
_entity_poly.pdbx_seq_one_letter_code
_entity_poly.pdbx_strand_id
1 'polypeptide(L)'
;MTSVEHGSRLYVTWHRCVADNLDHAVTDEALADGIARHEGRYRTLCGREVLFHSCLIPPGRPCATCKSLVWLRTATPSPEPASHRKPSRWRRVVGRLQTPAVLPPRPPQRVRLIPEQDSRTTTSAGTGSTPSAPVPVDHRHRRSTR
;
A
#
# COMPACT_ATOMS: atom_id res chain seq x y z
N MET A 1 1.69 31.64 -6.62
CA MET A 1 1.50 30.50 -7.55
C MET A 1 2.17 29.28 -6.93
N THR A 2 1.42 28.45 -6.21
CA THR A 2 1.92 27.19 -5.66
C THR A 2 1.83 26.14 -6.76
N SER A 3 2.96 25.79 -7.37
CA SER A 3 3.03 24.69 -8.32
C SER A 3 2.61 23.41 -7.60
N VAL A 4 1.48 22.85 -8.00
CA VAL A 4 1.07 21.52 -7.56
C VAL A 4 2.05 20.56 -8.23
N GLU A 5 3.01 20.07 -7.46
CA GLU A 5 3.89 18.96 -7.83
C GLU A 5 2.98 17.76 -8.17
N HIS A 6 2.67 17.61 -9.44
CA HIS A 6 2.00 16.42 -9.94
C HIS A 6 3.02 15.30 -9.79
N GLY A 7 2.81 14.42 -8.80
CA GLY A 7 3.64 13.24 -8.62
C GLY A 7 3.70 12.47 -9.94
N SER A 8 4.84 12.55 -10.63
CA SER A 8 5.03 11.95 -11.94
C SER A 8 4.86 10.44 -11.80
N ARG A 9 3.84 9.88 -12.46
CA ARG A 9 3.63 8.43 -12.50
C ARG A 9 4.79 7.78 -13.24
N LEU A 10 5.36 6.73 -12.65
CA LEU A 10 6.34 5.90 -13.32
C LEU A 10 5.63 4.93 -14.27
N TYR A 11 5.87 5.10 -15.57
CA TYR A 11 5.45 4.15 -16.59
C TYR A 11 6.62 3.28 -17.01
N VAL A 12 6.39 1.96 -17.09
CA VAL A 12 7.41 0.98 -17.46
C VAL A 12 6.82 -0.06 -18.39
N THR A 13 7.64 -0.50 -19.34
CA THR A 13 7.37 -1.66 -20.20
C THR A 13 8.39 -2.76 -19.89
N TRP A 14 7.94 -4.01 -19.87
CA TRP A 14 8.79 -5.17 -19.59
C TRP A 14 9.23 -5.84 -20.89
N HIS A 15 10.54 -6.02 -21.05
CA HIS A 15 11.11 -6.65 -22.23
C HIS A 15 12.14 -7.71 -21.86
N ARG A 16 12.08 -8.83 -22.58
CA ARG A 16 13.03 -9.94 -22.42
C ARG A 16 14.38 -9.56 -23.02
N CYS A 17 15.44 -9.67 -22.22
CA CYS A 17 16.80 -9.44 -22.68
C CYS A 17 17.37 -10.70 -23.36
N VAL A 18 18.00 -10.52 -24.53
CA VAL A 18 18.63 -11.61 -25.29
C VAL A 18 19.78 -12.27 -24.52
N ALA A 19 20.53 -11.49 -23.73
CA ALA A 19 21.75 -11.97 -23.09
C ALA A 19 21.51 -12.83 -21.85
N ASP A 20 20.51 -12.48 -21.01
CA ASP A 20 20.26 -13.17 -19.73
C ASP A 20 18.89 -13.87 -19.65
N ASN A 21 18.06 -13.76 -20.70
CA ASN A 21 16.72 -14.35 -20.74
C ASN A 21 15.79 -13.90 -19.60
N LEU A 22 16.07 -12.75 -18.98
CA LEU A 22 15.21 -12.13 -17.97
C LEU A 22 14.42 -10.96 -18.57
N ASP A 23 13.22 -10.75 -18.03
CA ASP A 23 12.41 -9.59 -18.37
C ASP A 23 12.86 -8.41 -17.50
N HIS A 24 13.34 -7.35 -18.15
CA HIS A 24 13.75 -6.13 -17.50
C HIS A 24 12.72 -5.03 -17.74
N ALA A 25 12.53 -4.19 -16.71
CA ALA A 25 11.67 -3.02 -16.81
C ALA A 25 12.46 -1.86 -17.43
N VAL A 26 11.93 -1.29 -18.51
CA VAL A 26 12.45 -0.09 -19.18
C VAL A 26 11.41 1.01 -18.98
N THR A 27 11.85 2.21 -18.60
CA THR A 27 10.93 3.35 -18.48
C THR A 27 10.58 3.89 -19.86
N ASP A 28 9.42 4.52 -19.99
CA ASP A 28 8.98 5.07 -21.28
C ASP A 28 9.97 6.11 -21.82
N GLU A 29 10.62 6.89 -20.94
CA GLU A 29 11.66 7.86 -21.33
C GLU A 29 12.91 7.16 -21.86
N ALA A 30 13.38 6.11 -21.18
CA ALA A 30 14.55 5.34 -21.64
C ALA A 30 14.27 4.59 -22.95
N LEU A 31 13.03 4.14 -23.15
CA LEU A 31 12.59 3.52 -24.39
C LEU A 31 12.56 4.55 -25.53
N ALA A 32 11.94 5.71 -25.30
CA ALA A 32 11.85 6.80 -26.26
C ALA A 32 13.24 7.31 -26.67
N ASP A 33 14.14 7.48 -25.69
CA ASP A 33 15.54 7.86 -25.90
C ASP A 33 16.27 6.85 -26.81
N GLY A 34 16.14 5.55 -26.52
CA GLY A 34 16.79 4.50 -27.32
C GLY A 34 16.25 4.42 -28.75
N ILE A 35 14.94 4.68 -28.94
CA ILE A 35 14.30 4.77 -30.26
C ILE A 35 14.85 5.97 -31.02
N ALA A 36 14.91 7.15 -30.39
CA ALA A 36 15.39 8.38 -31.01
C ALA A 36 16.85 8.28 -31.46
N ARG A 37 17.68 7.50 -30.74
CA ARG A 37 19.09 7.28 -31.09
C ARG A 37 19.31 6.12 -32.08
N HIS A 38 18.27 5.33 -32.39
CA HIS A 38 18.37 4.14 -33.25
C HIS A 38 19.43 3.11 -32.80
N GLU A 39 19.71 3.04 -31.50
CA GLU A 39 20.78 2.18 -30.95
C GLU A 39 20.35 0.73 -30.75
N GLY A 40 19.03 0.49 -30.67
CA GLY A 40 18.47 -0.84 -30.36
C GLY A 40 18.79 -1.34 -28.95
N ARG A 41 19.41 -0.50 -28.11
CA ARG A 41 19.77 -0.77 -26.72
C ARG A 41 18.96 0.15 -25.82
N TYR A 42 18.48 -0.41 -24.71
CA TYR A 42 17.61 0.33 -23.81
C TYR A 42 18.09 0.20 -22.37
N ARG A 43 18.16 1.34 -21.68
CA ARG A 43 18.55 1.36 -20.28
C ARG A 43 17.38 0.93 -19.40
N THR A 44 17.63 -0.10 -18.60
CA THR A 44 16.63 -0.68 -17.68
C THR A 44 16.68 -0.02 -16.32
N LEU A 45 15.63 -0.23 -15.51
CA LEU A 45 15.56 0.22 -14.12
C LEU A 45 16.69 -0.34 -13.24
N CYS A 46 17.14 -1.57 -13.48
CA CYS A 46 18.27 -2.14 -12.75
C CYS A 46 19.64 -1.59 -13.20
N GLY A 47 19.66 -0.67 -14.16
CA GLY A 47 20.87 -0.01 -14.65
C GLY A 47 21.58 -0.72 -15.80
N ARG A 48 21.09 -1.88 -16.23
CA ARG A 48 21.66 -2.62 -17.38
C ARG A 48 21.15 -2.06 -18.70
N GLU A 49 21.99 -2.07 -19.72
CA GLU A 49 21.56 -1.94 -21.10
C GLU A 49 21.14 -3.32 -21.63
N VAL A 50 19.97 -3.39 -22.25
CA VAL A 50 19.44 -4.63 -22.81
C VAL A 50 19.12 -4.48 -24.28
N LEU A 51 19.38 -5.56 -25.02
CA LEU A 51 18.83 -5.78 -26.35
C LEU A 51 17.52 -6.57 -26.18
N PHE A 52 16.44 -6.06 -26.76
CA PHE A 52 15.16 -6.73 -26.68
C PHE A 52 15.15 -7.97 -27.56
N HIS A 53 14.63 -9.06 -27.02
CA HIS A 53 14.23 -10.20 -27.81
C HIS A 53 12.99 -9.83 -28.64
N SER A 54 12.76 -10.57 -29.73
CA SER A 54 11.51 -10.49 -30.50
C SER A 54 10.28 -10.49 -29.58
N CYS A 55 9.36 -9.54 -29.80
CA CYS A 55 8.09 -9.44 -29.09
C CYS A 55 7.15 -10.64 -29.35
N LEU A 56 7.51 -11.54 -30.27
CA LEU A 56 6.80 -12.81 -30.51
C LEU A 56 7.18 -13.90 -29.51
N ILE A 57 8.28 -13.72 -28.77
CA ILE A 57 8.67 -14.66 -27.72
C ILE A 57 7.84 -14.39 -26.46
N PRO A 58 7.34 -15.45 -25.79
CA PRO A 58 6.58 -15.28 -24.56
C PRO A 58 7.41 -14.57 -23.47
N PRO A 59 6.76 -13.80 -22.59
CA PRO A 59 7.39 -13.18 -21.44
C PRO A 59 8.19 -14.20 -20.61
N GLY A 60 9.36 -13.78 -20.14
CA GLY A 60 10.26 -14.58 -19.32
C GLY A 60 10.03 -14.39 -17.82
N ARG A 61 11.06 -14.73 -17.03
CA ARG A 61 11.07 -14.42 -15.59
C ARG A 61 11.49 -12.96 -15.39
N PRO A 62 10.79 -12.17 -14.56
CA PRO A 62 11.19 -10.79 -14.30
C PRO A 62 12.50 -10.74 -13.52
N CYS A 63 13.37 -9.81 -13.90
CA CYS A 63 14.55 -9.45 -13.13
C CYS A 63 14.12 -9.01 -11.71
N ALA A 64 14.70 -9.65 -10.68
CA ALA A 64 14.35 -9.38 -9.29
C ALA A 64 14.58 -7.91 -8.92
N THR A 65 15.68 -7.31 -9.37
CA THR A 65 16.00 -5.90 -9.10
C THR A 65 14.99 -4.96 -9.76
N CYS A 66 14.67 -5.16 -11.04
CA CYS A 66 13.64 -4.38 -11.73
C CYS A 66 12.28 -4.49 -11.01
N LYS A 67 11.89 -5.71 -10.61
CA LYS A 67 10.64 -5.96 -9.89
C LYS A 67 10.59 -5.22 -8.56
N SER A 68 11.65 -5.27 -7.76
CA SER A 68 11.73 -4.54 -6.49
C SER A 68 11.66 -3.03 -6.68
N LEU A 69 12.35 -2.49 -7.69
CA LEU A 69 12.33 -1.04 -7.96
C LEU A 69 10.97 -0.55 -8.44
N VAL A 70 10.29 -1.30 -9.30
CA VAL A 70 8.91 -0.99 -9.71
C VAL A 70 8.01 -1.01 -8.48
N TRP A 71 8.07 -2.07 -7.66
CA TRP A 71 7.24 -2.18 -6.46
C TRP A 71 7.44 -1.00 -5.51
N LEU A 72 8.70 -0.65 -5.21
CA LEU A 72 9.04 0.48 -4.32
C LEU A 72 8.51 1.82 -4.84
N ARG A 73 8.48 2.03 -6.15
CA ARG A 73 8.02 3.29 -6.76
C ARG A 73 6.50 3.34 -6.97
N THR A 74 5.86 2.19 -7.12
CA THR A 74 4.40 2.09 -7.24
C THR A 74 3.68 1.95 -5.91
N ALA A 75 4.40 1.56 -4.86
CA ALA A 75 3.87 1.55 -3.51
C ALA A 75 3.55 2.99 -3.13
N THR A 76 2.27 3.35 -3.21
CA THR A 76 1.78 4.59 -2.62
C THR A 76 2.28 4.63 -1.18
N PRO A 77 2.90 5.73 -0.71
CA PRO A 77 3.12 5.89 0.72
C PRO A 77 1.75 5.80 1.36
N SER A 78 1.46 4.65 1.98
CA SER A 78 0.29 4.52 2.82
C SER A 78 0.41 5.66 3.82
N PRO A 79 -0.59 6.56 3.96
CA PRO A 79 -0.66 7.34 5.18
C PRO A 79 -0.57 6.31 6.29
N GLU A 80 0.38 6.47 7.20
CA GLU A 80 0.55 5.55 8.32
C GLU A 80 -0.85 5.24 8.86
N PRO A 81 -1.28 3.98 8.96
CA PRO A 81 -2.34 3.69 9.90
C PRO A 81 -1.73 4.14 11.23
N ALA A 82 -2.25 5.25 11.79
CA ALA A 82 -1.89 5.72 13.11
C ALA A 82 -2.04 4.53 14.04
N SER A 83 -0.94 3.81 14.23
CA SER A 83 -0.95 2.60 15.00
C SER A 83 -0.97 3.11 16.43
N HIS A 84 -2.18 3.31 16.94
CA HIS A 84 -2.45 3.19 18.36
C HIS A 84 -2.11 1.76 18.72
N ARG A 85 -0.80 1.45 18.75
CA ARG A 85 -0.22 0.25 19.30
C ARG A 85 -0.47 0.39 20.79
N LYS A 86 -1.70 0.07 21.20
CA LYS A 86 -2.09 -0.05 22.60
C LYS A 86 -0.96 -0.84 23.26
N PRO A 87 -0.29 -0.29 24.28
CA PRO A 87 0.83 -0.97 24.91
C PRO A 87 0.32 -2.34 25.30
N SER A 88 0.92 -3.35 24.67
CA SER A 88 0.45 -4.71 24.74
C SER A 88 0.45 -5.12 26.22
N ARG A 89 -0.58 -5.87 26.62
CA ARG A 89 -0.81 -6.30 28.02
C ARG A 89 0.40 -7.05 28.63
N TRP A 90 1.37 -7.44 27.81
CA TRP A 90 2.67 -8.01 28.18
C TRP A 90 3.52 -7.09 29.07
N ARG A 91 3.40 -5.76 28.98
CA ARG A 91 4.06 -4.86 29.95
C ARG A 91 3.58 -5.07 31.40
N ARG A 92 2.37 -5.61 31.61
CA ARG A 92 1.89 -5.97 32.97
C ARG A 92 2.51 -7.24 33.53
N VAL A 93 3.09 -8.10 32.68
CA VAL A 93 3.69 -9.36 33.14
C VAL A 93 5.17 -9.16 33.48
N VAL A 94 5.90 -8.31 32.73
CA VAL A 94 7.34 -8.07 32.96
C VAL A 94 7.62 -6.92 33.93
N GLY A 95 6.66 -6.00 34.16
CA GLY A 95 6.81 -4.91 35.14
C GLY A 95 6.67 -5.33 36.61
N ARG A 96 6.42 -6.62 36.90
CA ARG A 96 6.16 -7.10 38.26
C ARG A 96 7.41 -7.46 39.07
N LEU A 97 8.60 -7.20 38.53
CA LEU A 97 9.89 -7.55 39.16
C LEU A 97 10.67 -6.35 39.72
N GLN A 98 10.13 -5.13 39.69
CA GLN A 98 10.85 -3.94 40.18
C GLN A 98 9.97 -3.01 41.04
N THR A 99 9.31 -3.54 42.05
CA THR A 99 8.74 -2.70 43.11
C THR A 99 9.56 -2.89 44.38
N PRO A 100 10.42 -1.93 44.79
CA PRO A 100 10.90 -1.89 46.16
C PRO A 100 9.70 -1.61 47.07
N ALA A 101 9.61 -2.37 48.16
CA ALA A 101 8.52 -2.30 49.13
C ALA A 101 8.45 -0.90 49.77
N VAL A 102 7.50 -0.08 49.31
CA VAL A 102 7.04 1.08 50.07
C VAL A 102 5.88 0.60 50.95
N LEU A 103 6.06 0.75 52.26
CA LEU A 103 5.08 0.43 53.29
C LEU A 103 3.72 1.13 53.01
N PRO A 104 2.58 0.44 53.19
CA PRO A 104 1.28 1.08 53.03
C PRO A 104 1.01 2.06 54.17
N PRO A 105 0.49 3.28 53.89
CA PRO A 105 -0.05 4.13 54.94
C PRO A 105 -1.34 3.51 55.52
N ARG A 106 -1.47 3.61 56.85
CA ARG A 106 -2.61 3.17 57.65
C ARG A 106 -3.95 3.70 57.09
N PRO A 107 -5.02 2.90 57.11
CA PRO A 107 -6.35 3.35 56.71
C PRO A 107 -6.99 4.22 57.80
N PRO A 108 -7.58 5.38 57.46
CA PRO A 108 -8.60 5.98 58.30
C PRO A 108 -9.97 5.31 58.07
N GLN A 109 -10.74 5.29 59.16
CA GLN A 109 -11.97 4.54 59.36
C GLN A 109 -13.14 4.99 58.48
N ARG A 110 -14.04 4.02 58.24
CA ARG A 110 -15.34 4.16 57.56
C ARG A 110 -16.19 5.30 58.15
N VAL A 111 -16.80 6.09 57.28
CA VAL A 111 -18.14 6.64 57.52
C VAL A 111 -19.02 6.26 56.33
N ARG A 112 -20.08 5.49 56.63
CA ARG A 112 -21.18 5.15 55.72
C ARG A 112 -22.05 6.39 55.54
N LEU A 113 -22.37 6.74 54.28
CA LEU A 113 -23.65 7.35 53.92
C LEU A 113 -24.10 6.78 52.56
N ILE A 114 -25.20 6.04 52.60
CA ILE A 114 -26.18 5.78 51.51
C ILE A 114 -27.34 6.77 51.86
N PRO A 115 -28.15 7.37 50.96
CA PRO A 115 -28.73 6.87 49.69
C PRO A 115 -28.69 7.96 48.58
N GLU A 116 -29.30 7.92 47.39
CA GLU A 116 -30.47 7.24 46.83
C GLU A 116 -30.47 7.44 45.29
N GLN A 117 -31.32 6.67 44.60
CA GLN A 117 -32.02 6.87 43.31
C GLN A 117 -31.81 8.21 42.54
N ASP A 118 -31.83 8.28 41.20
CA ASP A 118 -32.88 7.77 40.32
C ASP A 118 -32.49 7.99 38.82
N SER A 119 -33.31 7.43 37.91
CA SER A 119 -33.51 7.85 36.50
C SER A 119 -32.78 7.11 35.35
N ARG A 120 -33.40 5.99 34.95
CA ARG A 120 -33.94 5.68 33.59
C ARG A 120 -33.90 6.89 32.60
N THR A 121 -33.56 6.77 31.30
CA THR A 121 -34.49 6.39 30.21
C THR A 121 -33.84 6.52 28.80
N THR A 122 -34.19 5.57 27.90
CA THR A 122 -34.29 5.57 26.41
C THR A 122 -33.09 5.71 25.45
N THR A 123 -32.77 4.59 24.81
CA THR A 123 -32.97 4.24 23.38
C THR A 123 -33.24 5.35 22.35
N SER A 124 -32.48 5.35 21.24
CA SER A 124 -33.06 5.46 19.90
C SER A 124 -32.11 4.91 18.82
N ALA A 125 -32.69 4.11 17.93
CA ALA A 125 -32.08 3.48 16.78
C ALA A 125 -32.09 4.44 15.58
N GLY A 126 -31.05 4.37 14.75
CA GLY A 126 -30.95 5.10 13.48
C GLY A 126 -30.55 4.15 12.36
N THR A 127 -31.55 3.72 11.59
CA THR A 127 -31.50 2.98 10.33
C THR A 127 -31.23 3.89 9.13
N GLY A 128 -30.62 3.33 8.08
CA GLY A 128 -30.53 3.90 6.73
C GLY A 128 -29.08 4.19 6.32
N SER A 129 -28.60 3.89 5.12
CA SER A 129 -29.27 3.53 3.88
C SER A 129 -28.27 2.83 2.94
N THR A 130 -28.78 1.86 2.20
CA THR A 130 -28.11 1.15 1.10
C THR A 130 -27.96 2.08 -0.12
N PRO A 131 -26.78 2.17 -0.76
CA PRO A 131 -26.67 2.71 -2.11
C PRO A 131 -26.84 1.58 -3.12
N SER A 132 -27.93 1.62 -3.88
CA SER A 132 -28.07 0.91 -5.16
C SER A 132 -27.05 1.45 -6.16
N ALA A 133 -26.34 0.55 -6.83
CA ALA A 133 -25.50 0.86 -7.98
C ALA A 133 -25.99 0.10 -9.23
N PRO A 134 -25.80 0.68 -10.44
CA PRO A 134 -26.64 0.43 -11.60
C PRO A 134 -26.25 -0.77 -12.47
N VAL A 135 -27.23 -1.15 -13.28
CA VAL A 135 -27.25 -2.18 -14.33
C VAL A 135 -26.09 -2.04 -15.33
N PRO A 136 -25.44 -3.13 -15.76
CA PRO A 136 -24.47 -3.09 -16.85
C PRO A 136 -25.15 -2.87 -18.21
N VAL A 137 -24.69 -1.87 -18.96
CA VAL A 137 -25.07 -1.66 -20.36
C VAL A 137 -24.25 -2.61 -21.23
N ASP A 138 -24.97 -3.40 -22.03
CA ASP A 138 -24.48 -4.43 -22.93
C ASP A 138 -23.99 -3.79 -24.25
N HIS A 139 -22.66 -3.72 -24.45
CA HIS A 139 -22.08 -3.26 -25.71
C HIS A 139 -21.83 -4.47 -26.63
N ARG A 140 -22.83 -4.74 -27.48
CA ARG A 140 -22.70 -5.64 -28.63
C ARG A 140 -21.61 -5.14 -29.60
N HIS A 141 -20.53 -5.91 -29.69
CA HIS A 141 -19.51 -5.77 -30.72
C HIS A 141 -20.10 -6.06 -32.11
N ARG A 142 -20.11 -5.03 -32.94
CA ARG A 142 -20.37 -5.07 -34.38
C ARG A 142 -19.17 -5.73 -35.06
N ARG A 143 -19.35 -6.94 -35.58
CA ARG A 143 -18.40 -7.57 -36.52
C ARG A 143 -18.34 -6.71 -37.78
N SER A 144 -17.16 -6.25 -38.14
CA SER A 144 -16.89 -5.75 -39.49
C SER A 144 -15.85 -6.66 -40.13
N THR A 145 -16.29 -7.25 -41.23
CA THR A 145 -15.54 -8.06 -42.19
C THR A 145 -14.59 -7.17 -42.99
N ARG A 146 -13.33 -7.61 -43.12
CA ARG A 146 -12.57 -7.56 -44.37
C ARG A 146 -11.38 -8.49 -44.27
#